data_AF-A0A5C1YGI5-F1
#
_entry.id   AF-A0A5C1YGI5-F1
#
_cell.length_a   1.000
_cell.length_b   1.000
_cell.length_c   1.000
_cell.angle_alpha   90.00
_cell.angle_beta   90.00
_cell.angle_gamma   90.00
#
_symmetry.space_group_name_H-M   'P 1'
#
loop_
_entity.id
_entity.type
_entity.pdbx_description
1 polymer ?
#
loop_
_entity_poly.entity_id
_entity_poly.type
_entity_poly.pdbx_seq_one_letter_code
_entity_poly.pdbx_strand_id
1 'polypeptide(L)'
;MVDRIMPSAPAQRGVIGHGPGQPALGARAGSRSLGGGAAVLPELAEAPARERRWWKHPAFIVSMILTVLALGAALAWWIVSMVTDTSVRVDGLSISIEGGNVHLDWSGPDAEYALFAVAADGTATDLTQLVVASTEAWVPSAAGLYDDATCFVVRPAQVSGAVTLDAATLQSQGGAGTCVADAGA
;
A
#
# COMPACT_ATOMS: atom_id res chain seq x y z
N MET A 1 -91.29 62.30 23.38
CA MET A 1 -90.96 61.11 22.57
C MET A 1 -90.63 60.00 23.55
N VAL A 2 -91.43 58.94 23.52
CA VAL A 2 -91.25 57.74 24.33
C VAL A 2 -90.07 56.96 23.75
N ASP A 3 -89.15 56.49 24.58
CA ASP A 3 -88.57 55.17 24.34
C ASP A 3 -88.13 54.46 25.61
N ARG A 4 -88.25 53.14 25.56
CA ARG A 4 -88.31 52.16 26.64
C ARG A 4 -87.02 51.32 26.64
N ILE A 5 -86.90 50.38 27.61
CA ILE A 5 -86.06 49.14 27.60
C ILE A 5 -84.68 49.33 28.24
N MET A 6 -84.16 48.48 29.13
CA MET A 6 -84.62 47.35 29.95
C MET A 6 -83.53 47.11 31.03
N PRO A 7 -83.84 46.45 32.16
CA PRO A 7 -82.83 45.97 33.10
C PRO A 7 -82.01 44.83 32.48
N SER A 8 -80.69 44.94 32.53
CA SER A 8 -79.76 43.88 32.16
C SER A 8 -79.84 42.73 33.16
N ALA A 9 -80.40 41.60 32.72
CA ALA A 9 -80.42 40.34 33.45
C ALA A 9 -78.99 39.79 33.62
N PRO A 10 -78.67 39.13 34.75
CA PRO A 10 -77.36 38.52 34.97
C PRO A 10 -77.13 37.38 33.96
N ALA A 11 -75.96 37.41 33.32
CA ALA A 11 -75.53 36.37 32.38
C ALA A 11 -75.53 35.00 33.06
N GLN A 12 -76.40 34.11 32.60
CA GLN A 12 -76.41 32.70 32.95
C GLN A 12 -75.08 32.07 32.49
N ARG A 13 -74.30 31.54 33.44
CA ARG A 13 -73.12 30.72 33.14
C ARG A 13 -73.59 29.43 32.46
N GLY A 14 -73.29 29.30 31.17
CA GLY A 14 -73.52 28.06 30.43
C GLY A 14 -72.68 26.92 31.03
N VAL A 15 -73.35 25.90 31.54
CA VAL A 15 -72.71 24.66 32.00
C VAL A 15 -72.45 23.80 30.76
N ILE A 16 -71.18 23.56 30.45
CA ILE A 16 -70.73 22.80 29.28
C ILE A 16 -70.48 21.34 29.69
N GLY A 17 -70.89 20.37 28.86
CA GLY A 17 -70.53 18.95 29.05
C GLY A 17 -71.60 18.08 29.72
N HIS A 18 -72.89 18.40 29.58
CA HIS A 18 -74.00 17.57 30.08
C HIS A 18 -74.91 16.99 28.98
N GLY A 19 -74.45 17.01 27.71
CA GLY A 19 -75.11 16.32 26.60
C GLY A 19 -74.62 14.87 26.42
N PRO A 20 -75.47 13.95 25.92
CA PRO A 20 -75.07 12.56 25.66
C PRO A 20 -73.92 12.52 24.64
N GLY A 21 -72.82 11.84 24.99
CA GLY A 21 -71.60 11.77 24.18
C GLY A 21 -70.61 12.93 24.38
N GLN A 22 -70.88 13.89 25.28
CA GLN A 22 -69.90 14.90 25.66
C GLN A 22 -69.14 14.48 26.93
N PRO A 23 -67.80 14.55 26.94
CA PRO A 23 -67.03 14.31 28.16
C PRO A 23 -67.33 15.43 29.16
N ALA A 24 -67.91 15.07 30.30
CA ALA A 24 -68.15 15.99 31.39
C ALA A 24 -66.81 16.49 31.94
N LEU A 25 -66.59 17.80 31.87
CA LEU A 25 -65.51 18.47 32.61
C LEU A 25 -65.86 18.42 34.10
N GLY A 26 -65.56 17.28 34.73
CA GLY A 26 -65.82 17.04 36.13
C GLY A 26 -65.14 18.10 36.99
N ALA A 27 -65.79 18.46 38.10
CA ALA A 27 -65.34 19.38 39.15
C ALA A 27 -64.06 18.93 39.91
N ARG A 28 -63.19 18.17 39.26
CA ARG A 28 -61.81 17.87 39.65
C ARG A 28 -60.78 18.40 38.63
N ALA A 29 -61.19 19.33 37.75
CA ALA A 29 -60.26 20.27 37.16
C ALA A 29 -59.78 21.21 38.29
N GLY A 30 -58.85 20.71 39.10
CA GLY A 30 -58.11 21.52 40.05
C GLY A 30 -57.62 22.75 39.31
N SER A 31 -57.90 23.90 39.90
CA SER A 31 -57.49 25.23 39.47
C SER A 31 -55.97 25.27 39.21
N ARG A 32 -55.55 24.88 38.00
CA ARG A 32 -54.17 25.13 37.57
C ARG A 32 -54.13 26.59 37.16
N SER A 33 -53.62 27.43 38.05
CA SER A 33 -53.33 28.83 37.76
C SER A 33 -52.42 28.90 36.53
N LEU A 34 -52.90 29.51 35.44
CA LEU A 34 -52.09 29.90 34.30
C LEU A 34 -51.28 31.16 34.62
N GLY A 35 -50.57 31.15 35.75
CA GLY A 35 -49.83 32.28 36.27
C GLY A 35 -48.51 31.84 36.88
N GLY A 36 -47.42 32.24 36.22
CA GLY A 36 -46.14 32.60 36.85
C GLY A 36 -45.57 31.62 37.87
N GLY A 37 -45.23 30.41 37.44
CA GLY A 37 -44.36 29.52 38.19
C GLY A 37 -43.31 28.99 37.25
N ALA A 38 -42.07 29.51 37.36
CA ALA A 38 -40.90 28.85 36.81
C ALA A 38 -40.77 27.49 37.52
N ALA A 39 -41.50 26.49 37.04
CA ALA A 39 -41.26 25.11 37.36
C ALA A 39 -39.95 24.76 36.67
N VAL A 40 -38.84 25.03 37.37
CA VAL A 40 -37.51 24.55 37.03
C VAL A 40 -37.68 23.04 36.81
N LEU A 41 -37.52 22.62 35.55
CA LEU A 41 -37.42 21.22 35.19
C LEU A 41 -36.32 20.64 36.09
N PRO A 42 -36.54 19.50 36.78
CA PRO A 42 -35.45 18.82 37.46
C PRO A 42 -34.33 18.66 36.43
N GLU A 43 -33.17 19.25 36.69
CA GLU A 43 -31.96 19.04 35.89
C GLU A 43 -31.86 17.53 35.69
N LEU A 44 -32.08 17.06 34.45
CA LEU A 44 -31.85 15.67 34.10
C LEU A 44 -30.38 15.43 34.41
N ALA A 45 -30.08 14.77 35.53
CA ALA A 45 -28.72 14.39 35.86
C ALA A 45 -28.14 13.71 34.61
N GLU A 46 -27.13 14.35 34.03
CA GLU A 46 -26.47 13.92 32.81
C GLU A 46 -26.21 12.42 32.94
N ALA A 47 -26.85 11.62 32.07
CA ALA A 47 -26.74 10.18 32.16
C ALA A 47 -25.25 9.84 32.13
N PRO A 48 -24.71 9.11 33.13
CA PRO A 48 -23.27 8.89 33.22
C PRO A 48 -22.82 8.30 31.89
N ALA A 49 -21.91 9.01 31.21
CA ALA A 49 -21.34 8.57 29.97
C ALA A 49 -20.65 7.24 30.24
N ARG A 50 -21.38 6.13 30.04
CA ARG A 50 -20.81 4.79 30.13
C ARG A 50 -19.76 4.75 29.04
N GLU A 51 -18.49 4.74 29.44
CA GLU A 51 -17.39 4.42 28.54
C GLU A 51 -17.72 3.08 27.88
N ARG A 52 -18.23 3.14 26.65
CA ARG A 52 -18.50 1.96 25.85
C ARG A 52 -17.13 1.41 25.50
N ARG A 53 -16.70 0.39 26.23
CA ARG A 53 -15.38 -0.23 26.06
C ARG A 53 -15.28 -0.77 24.63
N TRP A 54 -14.55 -0.04 23.78
CA TRP A 54 -14.47 -0.27 22.32
C TRP A 54 -14.03 -1.69 21.94
N TRP A 55 -13.32 -2.35 22.85
CA TRP A 55 -12.83 -3.73 22.74
C TRP A 55 -13.92 -4.80 22.75
N LYS A 56 -15.17 -4.47 23.09
CA LYS A 56 -16.31 -5.42 23.03
C LYS A 56 -17.10 -5.35 21.73
N HIS A 57 -16.77 -4.43 20.82
CA HIS A 57 -17.42 -4.39 19.52
C HIS A 57 -16.81 -5.48 18.62
N PRO A 58 -17.62 -6.45 18.14
CA PRO A 58 -17.10 -7.56 17.32
C PRO A 58 -16.44 -7.04 16.04
N ALA A 59 -16.95 -5.94 15.48
CA ALA A 59 -16.35 -5.26 14.33
C ALA A 59 -14.92 -4.76 14.62
N PHE A 60 -14.64 -4.28 15.83
CA PHE A 60 -13.30 -3.79 16.21
C PHE A 60 -12.28 -4.94 16.29
N ILE A 61 -12.68 -6.08 16.87
CA ILE A 61 -11.81 -7.27 16.96
C ILE A 61 -11.49 -7.81 15.57
N VAL A 62 -12.51 -7.96 14.71
CA VAL A 62 -12.32 -8.44 13.34
C VAL A 62 -11.40 -7.51 12.56
N SER A 63 -11.62 -6.19 12.64
CA SER A 63 -10.76 -5.21 11.98
C SER A 63 -9.31 -5.33 12.47
N MET A 64 -9.09 -5.40 13.79
CA MET A 64 -7.75 -5.50 14.37
C MET A 64 -7.03 -6.76 13.89
N ILE A 65 -7.70 -7.92 13.91
CA ILE A 65 -7.13 -9.18 13.43
C ILE A 65 -6.78 -9.10 11.95
N LEU A 66 -7.70 -8.57 11.13
CA LEU A 66 -7.50 -8.45 9.69
C LEU A 66 -6.34 -7.51 9.36
N THR A 67 -6.19 -6.41 10.10
CA THR A 67 -5.03 -5.52 9.99
C THR A 67 -3.72 -6.25 10.32
N VAL A 68 -3.68 -7.02 11.40
CA VAL A 68 -2.48 -7.79 11.77
C VAL A 68 -2.15 -8.83 10.70
N LEU A 69 -3.15 -9.55 10.17
CA LEU A 69 -2.95 -10.52 9.10
C LEU A 69 -2.48 -9.85 7.80
N ALA A 70 -3.05 -8.71 7.44
CA ALA A 70 -2.65 -7.96 6.25
C ALA A 70 -1.18 -7.49 6.37
N LEU A 71 -0.77 -6.96 7.52
CA LEU A 71 0.61 -6.58 7.77
C LEU A 71 1.56 -7.78 7.76
N GLY A 72 1.15 -8.90 8.37
CA GLY A 72 1.93 -10.14 8.34
C GLY A 72 2.11 -10.70 6.93
N ALA A 73 1.03 -10.68 6.13
CA ALA A 73 1.08 -11.10 4.73
C ALA A 73 1.96 -10.17 3.88
N ALA A 74 1.87 -8.84 4.08
CA ALA A 74 2.72 -7.88 3.38
C ALA A 74 4.20 -8.06 3.73
N LEU A 75 4.52 -8.30 5.01
CA LEU A 75 5.89 -8.56 5.45
C LEU A 75 6.42 -9.87 4.86
N ALA A 76 5.62 -10.94 4.91
CA ALA A 76 6.00 -12.22 4.32
C ALA A 76 6.21 -12.09 2.79
N TRP A 77 5.32 -11.38 2.11
CA TRP A 77 5.46 -11.09 0.68
C TRP A 77 6.74 -10.31 0.37
N TRP A 78 7.06 -9.29 1.16
CA TRP A 78 8.27 -8.50 0.99
C TRP A 78 9.54 -9.32 1.20
N ILE A 79 9.57 -10.21 2.19
CA ILE A 79 10.68 -11.14 2.41
C ILE A 79 10.83 -12.09 1.22
N VAL A 80 9.72 -12.67 0.75
CA VAL A 80 9.74 -13.54 -0.42
C VAL A 80 10.24 -12.77 -1.64
N SER A 81 9.76 -11.55 -1.89
CA SER A 81 10.19 -10.77 -3.04
C SER A 81 11.68 -10.46 -3.01
N MET A 82 12.24 -10.13 -1.84
CA MET A 82 13.70 -9.94 -1.68
C MET A 82 14.50 -11.21 -1.98
N VAL A 83 13.98 -12.38 -1.59
CA VAL A 83 14.70 -13.66 -1.75
C VAL A 83 14.50 -14.27 -3.14
N THR A 84 13.35 -14.07 -3.75
CA THR A 84 13.01 -14.61 -5.08
C THR A 84 13.16 -13.57 -6.19
N ASP A 85 13.89 -12.49 -5.96
CA ASP A 85 14.12 -11.47 -6.98
C ASP A 85 15.07 -12.01 -8.06
N THR A 86 14.53 -12.82 -8.97
CA THR A 86 15.20 -13.28 -10.19
C THR A 86 15.11 -12.22 -11.30
N SER A 87 14.75 -10.98 -10.95
CA SER A 87 14.60 -9.88 -11.91
C SER A 87 15.94 -9.42 -12.49
N VAL A 88 17.02 -9.58 -11.74
CA VAL A 88 18.36 -9.20 -12.19
C VAL A 88 18.92 -10.29 -13.09
N ARG A 89 18.81 -10.04 -14.39
CA ARG A 89 19.36 -10.90 -15.43
C ARG A 89 20.02 -10.05 -16.52
N VAL A 90 21.02 -10.63 -17.16
CA VAL A 90 21.69 -10.07 -18.31
C VAL A 90 20.96 -10.55 -19.56
N ASP A 91 20.44 -9.61 -20.34
CA ASP A 91 19.81 -9.84 -21.63
C ASP A 91 20.65 -9.16 -22.73
N GLY A 92 20.67 -9.74 -23.93
CA GLY A 92 21.23 -9.08 -25.12
C GLY A 92 22.73 -8.72 -25.04
N LEU A 93 23.53 -9.49 -24.30
CA LEU A 93 24.98 -9.28 -24.25
C LEU A 93 25.58 -9.33 -25.65
N SER A 94 26.24 -8.24 -26.03
CA SER A 94 26.87 -8.04 -27.33
C SER A 94 28.32 -7.60 -27.15
N ILE A 95 29.12 -7.82 -28.19
CA ILE A 95 30.54 -7.52 -28.21
C ILE A 95 30.89 -6.83 -29.53
N SER A 96 31.62 -5.72 -29.46
CA SER A 96 32.22 -5.04 -30.60
C SER A 96 33.69 -4.74 -30.36
N ILE A 97 34.47 -4.59 -31.44
CA ILE A 97 35.87 -4.18 -31.35
C ILE A 97 35.99 -2.78 -31.94
N GLU A 98 36.27 -1.80 -31.07
CA GLU A 98 36.32 -0.39 -31.42
C GLU A 98 37.65 0.23 -30.97
N GLY A 99 38.41 0.79 -31.91
CA GLY A 99 39.66 1.49 -31.59
C GLY A 99 40.72 0.60 -30.93
N GLY A 100 40.66 -0.72 -31.12
CA GLY A 100 41.55 -1.69 -30.47
C GLY A 100 41.15 -2.07 -29.04
N ASN A 101 39.94 -1.70 -28.61
CA ASN A 101 39.36 -2.16 -27.34
C ASN A 101 38.19 -3.08 -27.65
N VAL A 102 37.97 -4.07 -26.77
CA VAL A 102 36.71 -4.80 -26.73
C VAL A 102 35.71 -3.96 -25.96
N HIS A 103 34.58 -3.72 -26.59
CA HIS A 103 33.43 -3.06 -26.00
C HIS A 103 32.33 -4.10 -25.80
N LEU A 104 31.84 -4.20 -24.56
CA LEU A 104 30.77 -5.10 -24.17
C LEU A 104 29.57 -4.26 -23.73
N ASP A 105 28.42 -4.54 -24.31
CA ASP A 105 27.14 -3.90 -23.99
C ASP A 105 26.10 -4.97 -23.67
N TRP A 106 25.32 -4.77 -22.62
CA TRP A 106 24.22 -5.65 -22.24
C TRP A 106 23.05 -4.87 -21.67
N SER A 107 21.87 -5.50 -21.64
CA SER A 107 20.68 -4.93 -21.03
C SER A 107 20.32 -5.66 -19.74
N GLY A 108 19.81 -4.92 -18.77
CA GLY A 108 19.32 -5.46 -17.49
C GLY A 108 18.79 -4.36 -16.59
N PRO A 109 18.19 -4.69 -15.43
CA PRO A 109 17.82 -3.69 -14.43
C PRO A 109 19.05 -2.99 -13.86
N ASP A 110 18.84 -1.82 -13.25
CA ASP A 110 19.89 -1.07 -12.55
C ASP A 110 20.36 -1.85 -11.31
N ALA A 111 21.46 -2.57 -11.47
CA ALA A 111 22.03 -3.47 -10.48
C ALA A 111 23.55 -3.58 -10.68
N GLU A 112 24.23 -4.16 -9.70
CA GLU A 112 25.65 -4.46 -9.83
C GLU A 112 25.85 -5.75 -10.64
N TYR A 113 26.71 -5.69 -11.65
CA TYR A 113 27.09 -6.82 -12.49
C TYR A 113 28.58 -7.11 -12.30
N ALA A 114 28.91 -8.39 -12.31
CA ALA A 114 30.28 -8.89 -12.34
C ALA A 114 30.63 -9.33 -13.75
N LEU A 115 31.83 -8.96 -14.19
CA LEU A 115 32.38 -9.29 -15.50
C LEU A 115 33.57 -10.21 -15.33
N PHE A 116 33.61 -11.29 -16.11
CA PHE A 116 34.72 -12.24 -16.12
C PHE A 116 35.22 -12.47 -17.55
N ALA A 117 36.53 -12.59 -17.71
CA ALA A 117 37.14 -13.14 -18.92
C ALA A 117 37.49 -14.61 -18.68
N VAL A 118 36.97 -15.49 -19.53
CA VAL A 118 37.19 -16.94 -19.48
C VAL A 118 38.12 -17.29 -20.65
N ALA A 119 39.33 -17.74 -20.32
CA ALA A 119 40.30 -18.21 -21.30
C ALA A 119 39.91 -19.60 -21.84
N ALA A 120 40.56 -20.03 -22.93
CA ALA A 120 40.28 -21.31 -23.58
C ALA A 120 40.50 -22.55 -22.69
N ASP A 121 41.30 -22.42 -21.63
CA ASP A 121 41.54 -23.46 -20.63
C ASP A 121 40.45 -23.49 -19.52
N GLY A 122 39.48 -22.58 -19.57
CA GLY A 122 38.42 -22.41 -18.58
C GLY A 122 38.80 -21.53 -17.39
N THR A 123 39.99 -20.95 -17.37
CA THR A 123 40.41 -20.02 -16.30
C THR A 123 39.61 -18.72 -16.40
N ALA A 124 38.91 -18.38 -15.34
CA ALA A 124 38.15 -17.13 -15.23
C ALA A 124 38.95 -16.05 -14.49
N THR A 125 39.09 -14.88 -15.10
CA THR A 125 39.70 -13.68 -14.53
C THR A 125 38.62 -12.65 -14.26
N ASP A 126 38.61 -12.08 -13.05
CA ASP A 126 37.66 -11.05 -12.66
C ASP A 126 38.04 -9.68 -13.26
N LEU A 127 37.11 -9.12 -14.02
CA LEU A 127 37.21 -7.84 -14.71
C LEU A 127 36.12 -6.86 -14.25
N THR A 128 35.45 -7.13 -13.15
CA THR A 128 34.31 -6.34 -12.63
C THR A 128 34.65 -4.85 -12.47
N GLN A 129 35.91 -4.53 -12.16
CA GLN A 129 36.40 -3.15 -12.07
C GLN A 129 36.36 -2.34 -13.40
N LEU A 130 36.17 -3.01 -14.55
CA LEU A 130 36.10 -2.37 -15.86
C LEU A 130 34.67 -2.03 -16.30
N VAL A 131 33.67 -2.35 -15.48
CA VAL A 131 32.26 -1.99 -15.71
C VAL A 131 32.09 -0.49 -15.43
N VAL A 132 31.68 0.29 -16.43
CA VAL A 132 31.65 1.77 -16.36
C VAL A 132 30.26 2.33 -16.06
N ALA A 133 29.20 1.66 -16.52
CA ALA A 133 27.83 2.21 -16.48
C ALA A 133 26.74 1.18 -16.13
N SER A 134 27.06 0.19 -15.29
CA SER A 134 26.26 -1.00 -14.94
C SER A 134 25.88 -1.93 -16.11
N THR A 135 25.82 -1.42 -17.34
CA THR A 135 25.44 -2.15 -18.56
C THR A 135 26.53 -2.20 -19.63
N GLU A 136 27.70 -1.64 -19.34
CA GLU A 136 28.76 -1.42 -20.33
C GLU A 136 30.14 -1.67 -19.71
N ALA A 137 31.04 -2.29 -20.49
CA ALA A 137 32.44 -2.46 -20.12
C ALA A 137 33.38 -2.27 -21.31
N TRP A 138 34.52 -1.63 -21.04
CA TRP A 138 35.60 -1.42 -22.01
C TRP A 138 36.86 -2.14 -21.57
N VAL A 139 37.30 -3.11 -22.37
CA VAL A 139 38.49 -3.91 -22.11
C VAL A 139 39.59 -3.54 -23.10
N PRO A 140 40.65 -2.86 -22.67
CA PRO A 140 41.72 -2.43 -23.56
C PRO A 140 42.63 -3.59 -23.95
N SER A 141 42.91 -3.76 -25.25
CA SER A 141 43.83 -4.81 -25.75
C SER A 141 45.24 -4.68 -25.16
N ALA A 142 45.69 -3.44 -24.90
CA ALA A 142 47.00 -3.17 -24.33
C ALA A 142 47.21 -3.77 -22.93
N ALA A 143 46.13 -4.11 -22.22
CA ALA A 143 46.21 -4.76 -20.91
C ALA A 143 46.50 -6.27 -21.00
N GLY A 144 46.40 -6.88 -22.19
CA GLY A 144 46.67 -8.31 -22.39
C GLY A 144 45.72 -9.23 -21.62
N LEU A 145 44.49 -8.76 -21.35
CA LEU A 145 43.49 -9.47 -20.54
C LEU A 145 42.63 -10.46 -21.34
N TYR A 146 42.75 -10.45 -22.67
CA TYR A 146 42.02 -11.33 -23.57
C TYR A 146 42.82 -11.61 -24.83
N ASP A 147 42.44 -12.69 -25.52
CA ASP A 147 42.89 -13.09 -26.84
C ASP A 147 41.68 -13.49 -27.71
N ASP A 148 41.92 -13.94 -28.94
CA ASP A 148 40.86 -14.33 -29.89
C ASP A 148 40.02 -15.53 -29.41
N ALA A 149 40.53 -16.32 -28.45
CA ALA A 149 39.85 -17.48 -27.89
C ALA A 149 39.15 -17.18 -26.55
N THR A 150 39.25 -15.94 -26.06
CA THR A 150 38.66 -15.52 -24.79
C THR A 150 37.16 -15.29 -24.95
N CYS A 151 36.40 -15.71 -23.94
CA CYS A 151 34.97 -15.42 -23.84
C CYS A 151 34.67 -14.61 -22.58
N PHE A 152 33.79 -13.64 -22.70
CA PHE A 152 33.34 -12.83 -21.59
C PHE A 152 32.04 -13.38 -21.02
N VAL A 153 31.94 -13.35 -19.70
CA VAL A 153 30.74 -13.72 -18.95
C VAL A 153 30.34 -12.53 -18.10
N VAL A 154 29.09 -12.12 -18.22
CA VAL A 154 28.48 -11.11 -17.36
C VAL A 154 27.37 -11.77 -16.56
N ARG A 155 27.32 -11.50 -15.26
CA ARG A 155 26.27 -12.00 -14.36
C ARG A 155 26.02 -11.02 -13.21
N PRO A 156 24.89 -11.11 -12.49
CA PRO A 156 24.65 -10.29 -11.32
C PRO A 156 25.74 -10.50 -10.25
N ALA A 157 26.26 -9.42 -9.67
CA ALA A 157 27.43 -9.47 -8.75
C ALA A 157 27.17 -10.27 -7.47
N GLN A 158 25.90 -10.41 -7.08
CA GLN A 158 25.47 -11.13 -5.88
C GLN A 158 25.53 -12.66 -6.06
N VAL A 159 25.68 -13.15 -7.29
CA VAL A 159 25.73 -14.57 -7.62
C VAL A 159 27.15 -15.12 -7.42
N SER A 160 27.30 -16.03 -6.45
CA SER A 160 28.58 -16.61 -6.04
C SER A 160 28.88 -18.00 -6.62
N GLY A 161 28.33 -18.32 -7.79
CA GLY A 161 28.54 -19.60 -8.48
C GLY A 161 29.87 -19.71 -9.21
N ALA A 162 30.22 -20.92 -9.68
CA ALA A 162 31.32 -21.11 -10.62
C ALA A 162 31.05 -20.30 -11.91
N VAL A 163 32.08 -19.63 -12.42
CA VAL A 163 32.03 -18.95 -13.72
C VAL A 163 32.26 -20.01 -14.78
N THR A 164 31.29 -20.18 -15.67
CA THR A 164 31.33 -21.19 -16.73
C THR A 164 30.75 -20.63 -18.02
N LEU A 165 31.08 -21.25 -19.15
CA LEU A 165 30.47 -20.95 -20.46
C LEU A 165 29.29 -21.89 -20.79
N ASP A 166 28.91 -22.76 -19.84
CA ASP A 166 27.76 -23.64 -20.00
C ASP A 166 26.46 -22.81 -19.97
N ALA A 167 25.71 -22.86 -21.07
CA ALA A 167 24.53 -22.02 -21.26
C ALA A 167 23.46 -22.25 -20.20
N ALA A 168 23.24 -23.50 -19.76
CA ALA A 168 22.23 -23.80 -18.74
C ALA A 168 22.63 -23.23 -17.38
N THR A 169 23.91 -23.35 -17.03
CA THR A 169 24.48 -22.78 -15.80
C THR A 169 24.40 -21.25 -15.83
N LEU A 170 24.81 -20.61 -16.92
CA LEU A 170 24.75 -19.15 -17.09
C LEU A 170 23.32 -18.62 -16.97
N GLN A 171 22.37 -19.25 -17.67
CA GLN A 171 20.95 -18.88 -17.60
C GLN A 171 20.39 -19.03 -16.18
N SER A 172 20.77 -20.09 -15.46
CA SER A 172 20.34 -20.26 -14.06
C SER A 172 20.91 -19.19 -13.11
N GLN A 173 22.04 -18.60 -13.49
CA GLN A 173 22.71 -17.51 -12.76
C GLN A 173 22.24 -16.12 -13.20
N GLY A 174 21.30 -16.02 -14.15
CA GLY A 174 20.89 -14.74 -14.75
C GLY A 174 22.03 -14.07 -15.53
N GLY A 175 23.03 -14.83 -15.97
CA GLY A 175 24.16 -14.33 -16.73
C GLY A 175 24.07 -14.64 -18.22
N ALA A 176 24.93 -13.97 -19.00
CA ALA A 176 25.11 -14.20 -20.42
C ALA A 176 26.62 -14.29 -20.73
N GLY A 177 26.95 -14.95 -21.84
CA GLY A 177 28.32 -15.05 -22.31
C GLY A 177 28.43 -14.76 -23.80
N THR A 178 29.57 -14.20 -24.22
CA THR A 178 29.90 -13.92 -25.63
C THR A 178 31.40 -14.07 -25.84
N CYS A 179 31.85 -14.52 -27.02
CA CYS A 179 33.26 -14.73 -27.29
C CYS A 179 33.85 -13.63 -28.18
N VAL A 180 35.14 -13.35 -28.03
CA VAL A 180 35.86 -12.38 -28.89
C VAL A 180 35.74 -12.76 -30.35
N ALA A 181 35.75 -14.06 -30.65
CA ALA A 181 35.53 -14.60 -31.99
C ALA A 181 34.18 -14.20 -32.61
N ASP A 182 33.17 -13.85 -31.81
CA ASP A 182 31.82 -13.49 -32.27
C ASP A 182 31.67 -11.99 -32.57
N ALA A 183 32.67 -11.15 -32.26
CA ALA A 183 32.60 -9.68 -32.34
C ALA A 183 32.51 -9.09 -33.76
N GLY A 184 32.39 -9.93 -34.79
CA GLY A 184 32.24 -9.52 -36.18
C GLY A 184 31.31 -10.43 -37.01
N ALA A 185 30.50 -11.26 -36.34
CA ALA A 185 29.54 -12.16 -36.98
C ALA A 185 28.18 -11.50 -37.28
#